data_AF-C6J0S9-F1
#
_entry.id   AF-C6J0S9-F1
#
_cell.length_a   1.000
_cell.length_b   1.000
_cell.length_c   1.000
_cell.angle_alpha   90.00
_cell.angle_beta   90.00
_cell.angle_gamma   90.00
#
_symmetry.space_group_name_H-M   'P 1'
#
loop_
_entity.id
_entity.type
_entity.pdbx_description
1 polymer ?
#
loop_
_entity_poly.entity_id
_entity_poly.type
_entity_poly.pdbx_seq_one_letter_code
_entity_poly.pdbx_strand_id
1 'polypeptide(L)'
;MSKSKTYFDALISLRDEVNSAFTLLNRKLSELDRQINAIYHELEKCELDADSGFAAAVLLQDVLRRRRVVKDEIARMDPLFKFLSDHTGGLIDNYQKRVEKSEEIRRNLNVTLSLEEVITL
;
A
#
# COMPACT_ATOMS: atom_id res chain seq x y z
N MET A 1 9.52 26.48 7.64
CA MET A 1 8.47 25.43 7.86
C MET A 1 8.99 24.45 8.91
N SER A 2 8.15 23.88 9.78
CA SER A 2 8.66 22.89 10.76
C SER A 2 9.19 21.65 10.02
N LYS A 3 10.47 21.29 10.26
CA LYS A 3 11.05 20.04 9.73
C LYS A 3 10.25 18.81 10.15
N SER A 4 9.68 18.83 11.37
CA SER A 4 8.83 17.74 11.86
C SER A 4 7.60 17.55 10.98
N LYS A 5 7.01 18.65 10.50
CA LYS A 5 5.82 18.63 9.63
C LYS A 5 6.15 18.03 8.28
N THR A 6 7.28 18.42 7.68
CA THR A 6 7.72 17.86 6.40
C THR A 6 7.88 16.34 6.47
N TYR A 7 8.58 15.82 7.48
CA TYR A 7 8.77 14.36 7.61
C TYR A 7 7.48 13.62 7.99
N PHE A 8 6.64 14.24 8.81
CA PHE A 8 5.33 13.68 9.16
C PHE A 8 4.44 13.56 7.91
N ASP A 9 4.29 14.63 7.14
CA ASP A 9 3.47 14.64 5.94
C ASP A 9 3.99 13.60 4.91
N ALA A 10 5.32 13.47 4.75
CA ALA A 10 5.93 12.46 3.89
C ALA A 10 5.64 11.01 4.33
N LEU A 11 5.65 10.75 5.65
CA LEU A 11 5.30 9.44 6.19
C LEU A 11 3.84 9.08 5.92
N ILE A 12 2.92 10.05 6.05
CA ILE A 12 1.49 9.84 5.76
C ILE A 12 1.28 9.57 4.28
N SER A 13 1.91 10.34 3.38
CA SER A 13 1.87 10.09 1.93
C SER A 13 2.32 8.67 1.60
N LEU A 14 3.48 8.26 2.14
CA LEU A 14 4.02 6.92 1.90
C LEU A 14 3.07 5.82 2.40
N ARG A 15 2.48 5.99 3.58
CA ARG A 15 1.50 5.05 4.14
C ARG A 15 0.28 4.91 3.22
N ASP A 16 -0.26 6.01 2.73
CA ASP A 16 -1.45 5.99 1.86
C ASP A 16 -1.12 5.43 0.47
N GLU A 17 0.07 5.69 -0.06
CA GLU A 17 0.59 5.11 -1.30
C GLU A 17 0.74 3.57 -1.17
N VAL A 18 1.37 3.09 -0.09
CA VAL A 18 1.52 1.66 0.19
C VAL A 18 0.15 0.99 0.34
N ASN A 19 -0.78 1.60 1.07
CA ASN A 19 -2.13 1.07 1.23
C ASN A 19 -2.88 0.95 -0.11
N SER A 20 -2.75 1.98 -0.96
CA SER A 20 -3.38 2.02 -2.27
C SER A 20 -2.80 0.95 -3.20
N ALA A 21 -1.47 0.83 -3.25
CA ALA A 21 -0.79 -0.18 -4.04
C ALA A 21 -1.14 -1.60 -3.57
N PHE A 22 -1.14 -1.86 -2.26
CA PHE A 22 -1.49 -3.15 -1.70
C PHE A 22 -2.95 -3.54 -2.01
N THR A 23 -3.88 -2.59 -1.93
CA THR A 23 -5.29 -2.79 -2.31
C THR A 23 -5.43 -3.12 -3.79
N LEU A 24 -4.71 -2.41 -4.66
CA LEU A 24 -4.71 -2.66 -6.11
C LEU A 24 -4.19 -4.07 -6.43
N LEU A 25 -3.10 -4.50 -5.80
CA LEU A 25 -2.54 -5.83 -6.00
C LEU A 25 -3.51 -6.93 -5.58
N ASN A 26 -4.18 -6.78 -4.43
CA ASN A 26 -5.19 -7.73 -3.98
C ASN A 26 -6.38 -7.80 -4.97
N ARG A 27 -6.84 -6.66 -5.48
CA ARG A 27 -7.88 -6.63 -6.52
C ARG A 27 -7.43 -7.36 -7.79
N LYS A 28 -6.18 -7.18 -8.21
CA LYS A 28 -5.63 -7.88 -9.39
C LYS A 28 -5.46 -9.38 -9.15
N LEU A 29 -5.07 -9.79 -7.95
CA LEU A 29 -5.05 -11.20 -7.58
C LEU A 29 -6.46 -11.82 -7.71
N SER A 30 -7.49 -11.17 -7.16
CA SER A 30 -8.87 -11.65 -7.29
C SER A 30 -9.38 -11.70 -8.73
N GLU A 31 -8.97 -10.75 -9.58
CA GLU A 31 -9.30 -10.76 -11.01
C GLU A 31 -8.69 -11.99 -11.71
N LEU A 32 -7.42 -12.29 -11.44
CA LEU A 32 -6.74 -13.45 -11.99
C LEU A 32 -7.33 -14.77 -11.47
N ASP A 33 -7.71 -14.84 -10.20
CA ASP A 33 -8.41 -16.00 -9.63
C ASP A 33 -9.75 -16.24 -10.33
N ARG A 34 -10.50 -15.18 -10.67
CA ARG A 34 -11.74 -15.32 -11.46
C ARG A 34 -11.46 -15.82 -12.88
N GLN A 35 -10.38 -15.37 -13.52
CA GLN A 35 -9.99 -15.85 -14.84
C GLN A 35 -9.65 -17.35 -14.81
N ILE A 36 -8.91 -17.80 -13.78
CA ILE A 36 -8.60 -19.22 -13.58
C ILE A 36 -9.90 -20.03 -13.45
N ASN A 37 -10.83 -19.57 -12.61
CA ASN A 37 -12.11 -20.26 -12.44
C ASN A 37 -12.93 -20.30 -13.74
N ALA A 38 -12.92 -19.22 -14.52
CA ALA A 38 -13.58 -19.20 -15.82
C ALA A 38 -12.98 -20.24 -16.78
N ILE A 39 -11.64 -20.37 -16.83
CA ILE A 39 -10.97 -21.39 -17.65
C ILE A 39 -11.37 -22.80 -17.20
N TYR A 40 -11.44 -23.05 -15.88
CA TYR A 40 -11.91 -24.33 -15.36
C TYR A 40 -13.37 -24.61 -15.73
N HIS A 41 -14.26 -23.63 -15.60
CA HIS A 41 -15.65 -23.81 -15.99
C HIS A 41 -15.84 -24.08 -17.49
N GLU A 42 -15.02 -23.50 -18.35
CA GLU A 42 -15.09 -23.81 -19.78
C GLU A 42 -14.54 -25.20 -20.09
N LEU A 43 -13.48 -25.63 -19.39
CA LEU A 43 -12.97 -27.01 -19.47
C LEU A 43 -13.99 -28.05 -18.99
N GLU A 44 -14.82 -27.73 -17.99
CA GLU A 44 -15.90 -28.60 -17.51
C GLU A 44 -17.01 -28.80 -18.55
N LYS A 45 -17.23 -27.82 -19.44
CA LYS A 45 -18.31 -27.85 -20.44
C LYS A 45 -17.86 -28.41 -21.79
N CYS A 46 -16.57 -28.37 -22.08
CA CYS A 46 -16.00 -28.74 -23.37
C CYS A 46 -15.73 -30.25 -23.44
N GLU A 47 -16.03 -30.89 -24.57
CA GLU A 47 -15.46 -32.19 -24.86
C GLU A 47 -13.96 -32.05 -25.08
N LEU A 48 -13.18 -32.64 -24.17
CA LEU A 48 -11.73 -32.54 -24.19
C LEU A 48 -11.13 -33.38 -25.31
N ASP A 49 -10.43 -32.70 -26.20
CA ASP A 49 -9.56 -33.28 -27.21
C ASP A 49 -8.15 -32.68 -27.10
N ALA A 50 -7.24 -33.10 -27.97
CA ALA A 50 -5.85 -32.66 -27.93
C ALA A 50 -5.71 -31.14 -28.17
N ASP A 51 -6.54 -30.55 -29.03
CA ASP A 51 -6.45 -29.15 -29.42
C ASP A 51 -7.10 -28.26 -28.36
N SER A 52 -8.31 -28.61 -27.90
CA SER A 52 -9.02 -27.89 -26.84
C SER A 52 -8.28 -27.95 -25.50
N GLY A 53 -7.70 -29.12 -25.19
CA GLY A 53 -6.86 -29.30 -24.01
C GLY A 53 -5.58 -28.47 -24.06
N PHE A 54 -4.88 -28.47 -25.19
CA PHE A 54 -3.66 -27.67 -25.35
C PHE A 54 -3.94 -26.17 -25.26
N ALA A 55 -4.99 -25.68 -25.95
CA ALA A 55 -5.36 -24.27 -25.93
C ALA A 55 -5.71 -23.79 -24.51
N ALA A 56 -6.51 -24.56 -23.78
CA ALA A 56 -6.86 -24.24 -22.39
C ALA A 56 -5.64 -24.27 -21.46
N ALA A 57 -4.72 -25.22 -21.65
CA ALA A 57 -3.49 -25.31 -20.86
C ALA A 57 -2.57 -24.11 -21.08
N VAL A 58 -2.42 -23.63 -22.32
CA VAL A 58 -1.65 -22.43 -22.65
C VAL A 58 -2.26 -21.20 -21.99
N LEU A 59 -3.58 -21.05 -22.08
CA LEU A 59 -4.30 -19.93 -21.46
C LEU A 59 -4.15 -19.95 -19.93
N LEU A 60 -4.34 -21.12 -19.32
CA LEU A 60 -4.18 -21.29 -17.87
C LEU A 60 -2.75 -21.00 -17.43
N GLN A 61 -1.75 -21.47 -18.18
CA GLN A 61 -0.34 -21.22 -17.88
C GLN A 61 -0.02 -19.72 -17.87
N ASP A 62 -0.52 -18.96 -18.84
CA ASP A 62 -0.34 -17.50 -18.88
C ASP A 62 -0.92 -16.82 -17.64
N VAL A 63 -2.19 -17.11 -17.33
CA VAL A 63 -2.87 -16.51 -16.17
C VAL A 63 -2.18 -16.88 -14.85
N LEU A 64 -1.74 -18.13 -14.70
CA LEU A 64 -0.99 -18.59 -13.51
C LEU A 64 0.37 -17.87 -13.36
N ARG A 65 1.09 -17.65 -14.46
CA ARG A 65 2.36 -16.89 -14.43
C ARG A 65 2.14 -15.45 -14.00
N ARG A 66 1.14 -14.78 -14.60
CA ARG A 66 0.76 -13.41 -14.21
C ARG A 66 0.33 -13.34 -12.74
N ARG A 67 -0.45 -14.32 -12.29
CA ARG A 67 -0.83 -14.46 -10.88
C ARG A 67 0.37 -14.60 -9.96
N ARG A 68 1.39 -15.37 -10.37
CA ARG A 68 2.59 -15.55 -9.56
C ARG A 68 3.34 -14.23 -9.35
N VAL A 69 3.49 -13.42 -10.39
CA VAL A 69 4.10 -12.09 -10.30
C VAL A 69 3.37 -11.22 -9.27
N VAL A 70 2.03 -11.19 -9.31
CA VAL A 70 1.22 -10.41 -8.35
C VAL A 70 1.38 -10.94 -6.92
N LYS A 71 1.34 -12.27 -6.72
CA LYS A 71 1.51 -12.86 -5.38
C LYS A 71 2.90 -12.59 -4.79
N ASP A 72 3.93 -12.65 -5.62
CA ASP A 72 5.30 -12.36 -5.20
C ASP A 72 5.42 -10.89 -4.75
N GLU A 73 4.78 -9.95 -5.48
CA GLU A 73 4.76 -8.54 -5.06
C GLU A 73 3.97 -8.32 -3.77
N ILE A 74 2.79 -8.94 -3.62
CA ILE A 74 2.03 -8.88 -2.36
C ILE A 74 2.88 -9.39 -1.20
N ALA A 75 3.60 -10.49 -1.36
CA ALA A 75 4.46 -11.04 -0.31
C ALA A 75 5.61 -10.09 0.08
N ARG A 76 6.15 -9.33 -0.89
CA ARG A 76 7.17 -8.29 -0.62
C ARG A 76 6.58 -7.05 0.05
N MET A 77 5.37 -6.66 -0.31
CA MET A 77 4.70 -5.47 0.24
C MET A 77 4.06 -5.71 1.61
N ASP A 78 3.65 -6.94 1.92
CA ASP A 78 2.90 -7.29 3.14
C ASP A 78 3.59 -6.82 4.45
N PRO A 79 4.91 -6.98 4.65
CA PRO A 79 5.57 -6.46 5.85
C PRO A 79 5.51 -4.93 5.96
N LEU A 80 5.66 -4.21 4.83
CA LEU A 80 5.61 -2.75 4.79
C LEU A 80 4.20 -2.25 5.07
N PHE A 81 3.20 -2.86 4.43
CA PHE A 81 1.79 -2.55 4.63
C PHE A 81 1.37 -2.75 6.09
N LYS A 82 1.72 -3.89 6.70
CA LYS A 82 1.43 -4.18 8.11
C LYS A 82 2.09 -3.18 9.04
N PHE A 83 3.40 -2.96 8.86
CA PHE A 83 4.16 -2.02 9.69
C PHE A 83 3.53 -0.62 9.66
N LEU A 84 3.27 -0.08 8.47
CA LEU A 84 2.69 1.24 8.31
C LEU A 84 1.25 1.29 8.83
N SER A 85 0.43 0.28 8.58
CA SER A 85 -0.95 0.25 9.06
C SER A 85 -1.04 0.21 10.59
N ASP A 86 -0.22 -0.62 11.24
CA ASP A 86 -0.29 -0.85 12.68
C ASP A 86 0.30 0.31 13.50
N HIS A 87 1.33 0.99 12.99
CA HIS A 87 2.11 1.96 13.78
C HIS A 87 1.81 3.42 13.44
N THR A 88 1.22 3.72 12.27
CA THR A 88 0.96 5.12 11.90
C THR A 88 -0.22 5.74 12.64
N GLY A 89 -1.26 4.97 13.00
CA GLY A 89 -2.45 5.50 13.68
C GLY A 89 -2.11 6.21 15.00
N GLY A 90 -1.46 5.51 15.92
CA GLY A 90 -1.05 6.10 17.21
C GLY A 90 -0.01 7.21 17.06
N LEU A 91 0.82 7.16 16.02
CA LEU A 91 1.79 8.22 15.72
C LEU A 91 1.10 9.51 15.27
N ILE A 92 0.05 9.43 14.44
CA ILE A 92 -0.73 10.59 13.98
C ILE A 92 -1.33 11.33 15.16
N ASP A 93 -2.05 10.62 16.03
CA ASP A 93 -2.72 11.22 17.19
C ASP A 93 -1.71 11.88 18.13
N ASN A 94 -0.59 11.19 18.39
CA ASN A 94 0.46 11.71 19.24
C ASN A 94 1.13 12.94 18.63
N TYR A 95 1.40 12.93 17.33
CA TYR A 95 2.00 14.06 16.64
C TYR A 95 1.10 15.30 16.70
N GLN A 96 -0.19 15.14 16.39
CA GLN A 96 -1.18 16.24 16.44
C GLN A 96 -1.25 16.85 17.84
N LYS A 97 -1.38 16.03 18.90
CA LYS A 97 -1.39 16.50 20.29
C LYS A 97 -0.14 17.29 20.66
N ARG A 98 1.04 16.86 20.19
CA ARG A 98 2.32 17.53 20.46
C ARG A 98 2.44 18.85 19.72
N VAL A 99 1.96 18.92 18.48
CA VAL A 99 1.90 20.16 17.70
C VAL A 99 0.98 21.16 18.38
N GLU A 100 -0.24 20.77 18.75
CA GLU A 100 -1.20 21.63 19.45
C GLU A 100 -0.62 22.18 20.76
N LYS A 101 0.00 21.30 21.56
CA LYS A 101 0.63 21.71 22.81
C LYS A 101 1.82 22.66 22.60
N SER A 102 2.62 22.43 21.56
CA SER A 102 3.73 23.32 21.19
C SER A 102 3.20 24.70 20.81
N GLU A 103 2.17 24.78 19.98
CA GLU A 103 1.54 26.04 19.59
C GLU A 103 0.93 26.79 20.79
N GLU A 104 0.32 26.08 21.74
CA GLU A 104 -0.15 26.64 23.01
C GLU A 104 0.99 27.27 23.81
N ILE A 105 2.10 26.55 23.99
CA ILE A 105 3.29 27.05 24.72
C ILE A 105 3.87 28.28 24.03
N ARG A 106 4.00 28.25 22.69
CA ARG A 106 4.51 29.40 21.92
C ARG A 106 3.64 30.64 22.10
N ARG A 107 2.31 30.48 22.10
CA ARG A 107 1.37 31.59 22.37
C ARG A 107 1.52 32.12 23.80
N ASN A 108 1.56 31.23 24.79
CA ASN A 108 1.64 31.62 26.21
C ASN A 108 2.96 32.36 26.55
N LEU A 109 4.05 32.00 25.88
CA LEU A 109 5.37 32.58 26.11
C LEU A 109 5.74 33.68 25.10
N ASN A 110 4.82 34.08 24.22
CA ASN A 110 5.05 35.06 23.14
C ASN A 110 6.32 34.76 22.30
N VAL A 111 6.55 33.48 21.99
CA VAL A 111 7.74 33.06 21.23
C VAL A 111 7.57 33.41 19.76
N THR A 112 8.32 34.41 19.30
CA THR A 112 8.32 34.88 17.91
C THR A 112 9.44 34.29 17.07
N LEU A 113 10.56 33.91 17.70
CA LEU A 113 11.71 33.30 17.02
C LEU A 113 11.34 31.95 16.37
N SER A 114 11.86 31.76 15.16
CA SER A 114 11.81 30.52 14.39
C SER A 114 13.04 29.66 14.64
N LEU A 115 12.91 28.36 14.37
CA LEU A 115 14.04 27.43 14.49
C LEU A 115 15.17 27.78 13.49
N GLU A 116 14.83 28.27 12.31
CA GLU A 116 15.80 28.64 11.28
C GLU A 116 16.67 29.80 11.78
N GLU A 117 16.06 30.85 12.34
CA GLU A 117 16.79 31.98 12.94
C GLU A 117 17.74 31.52 14.06
N VAL A 118 17.33 30.55 14.88
CA VAL A 118 18.17 30.03 15.97
C VAL A 118 19.33 29.19 15.47
N ILE A 119 19.14 28.37 14.43
CA ILE A 119 20.18 27.49 13.89
C ILE A 119 21.22 28.28 13.08
N THR A 120 20.84 29.42 12.51
CA THR A 120 21.74 30.27 11.72
C THR A 120 22.55 31.28 12.54
N LEU A 121 22.37 31.32 13.87
CA LEU A 121 23.19 32.08 14.82
C LEU A 121 24.48 31.32 15.17
#